data_AF-A0AAV6GAJ5-F1
#
_entry.id   AF-A0AAV6GAJ5-F1
#
_cell.length_a   1.000
_cell.length_b   1.000
_cell.length_c   1.000
_cell.angle_alpha   90.00
_cell.angle_beta   90.00
_cell.angle_gamma   90.00
#
_symmetry.space_group_name_H-M   'P 1'
#
loop_
_entity.id
_entity.type
_entity.pdbx_description
1 polymer ?
#
loop_
_entity_poly.entity_id
_entity_poly.type
_entity_poly.pdbx_seq_one_letter_code
_entity_poly.pdbx_strand_id
1 'polypeptide(L)'
;MMLLTWGIFIHAFFLLLVRANPWSLRDSANCELNKKQSELNSFLWTIKRDPPSYLYGTIHVPYTRVWDFIPHNSKKAFQESHIVYFELDLTDPHTISALTSCQLLPQGESLQDVLPRDIYRRLKHHLEYVKLMMPSWMTPDQRGKGLYADYLFNAIAGNWERKRPVWVMLMVNSLTEADIKTRGVPVLDLYLAQEAERMRKQTGAVEMVEEQCHPLNRLNFSQVIFALNQTLLQQESLRAGSVQIPYTTEDLIKHYNCGDLNSIIFNHDTSQVPNFNNVTLPPSEQITAQEIDSYFRQELIYKRNERMGKRVKALLEEHPDKSFFFAFGAGHFLGNNTVIDVLRSQGYEVEHTPAGQPLNRGSKSEGQDADLEDFSPLEPFLHESLDVLPLEDEDGLPHMLLPDSLELLEKVERKLKKKRRNKQKKQRHRQFNDLWVRIEESSTIEPPPPPPVVRIINGYITVQPYESRGHGRSHHSRTFSGSALLLPPSPLLAVLCLWTLVTQTLLLLHF
;
A
#
# COMPACT_ATOMS: atom_id res chain seq x y z
N MET A 1 20.68 49.16 -55.53
CA MET A 1 21.75 48.64 -54.64
C MET A 1 21.31 48.46 -53.17
N MET A 2 20.00 48.43 -52.86
CA MET A 2 19.48 48.21 -51.48
C MET A 2 18.67 46.92 -51.30
N LEU A 3 18.36 46.19 -52.38
CA LEU A 3 17.61 44.92 -52.32
C LEU A 3 18.53 43.68 -52.27
N LEU A 4 19.75 43.77 -52.80
CA LEU A 4 20.73 42.68 -52.69
C LEU A 4 21.36 42.57 -51.30
N THR A 5 21.38 43.65 -50.52
CA THR A 5 21.96 43.66 -49.17
C THR A 5 21.03 43.05 -48.11
N TRP A 6 19.71 43.07 -48.35
CA TRP A 6 18.72 42.43 -47.46
C TRP A 6 18.64 40.91 -47.64
N GLY A 7 18.81 40.40 -48.87
CA GLY A 7 18.82 38.96 -49.12
C GLY A 7 20.02 38.23 -48.48
N ILE A 8 21.17 38.88 -48.42
CA ILE A 8 22.39 38.32 -47.79
C ILE A 8 22.25 38.31 -46.26
N PHE A 9 21.62 39.32 -45.67
CA PHE A 9 21.36 39.35 -44.22
C PHE A 9 20.36 38.28 -43.77
N ILE A 10 19.31 38.01 -44.56
CA ILE A 10 18.32 36.97 -44.25
C ILE A 10 18.94 35.56 -44.39
N HIS A 11 19.76 35.32 -45.42
CA HIS A 11 20.46 34.04 -45.55
C HIS A 11 21.56 33.83 -44.50
N ALA A 12 22.27 34.87 -44.08
CA ALA A 12 23.23 34.79 -42.98
C ALA A 12 22.54 34.56 -41.63
N PHE A 13 21.35 35.14 -41.40
CA PHE A 13 20.54 34.90 -40.21
C PHE A 13 19.95 33.48 -40.18
N PHE A 14 19.51 32.95 -41.33
CA PHE A 14 19.09 31.55 -41.43
C PHE A 14 20.26 30.56 -41.27
N LEU A 15 21.46 30.86 -41.78
CA LEU A 15 22.64 30.02 -41.56
C LEU A 15 23.17 30.10 -40.12
N LEU A 16 22.96 31.22 -39.41
CA LEU A 16 23.24 31.36 -37.98
C LEU A 16 22.18 30.69 -37.09
N LEU A 17 20.91 30.63 -37.53
CA LEU A 17 19.86 29.85 -36.87
C LEU A 17 19.98 28.35 -37.11
N VAL A 18 20.57 27.91 -38.23
CA VAL A 18 20.85 26.49 -38.53
C VAL A 18 22.17 26.01 -37.89
N ARG A 19 23.02 26.93 -37.39
CA ARG A 19 24.20 26.63 -36.57
C ARG A 19 24.09 27.06 -35.11
N ALA A 20 22.90 27.46 -34.66
CA ALA A 20 22.54 27.31 -33.25
C ALA A 20 22.47 25.80 -32.99
N ASN A 21 23.63 25.24 -32.68
CA ASN A 21 23.78 23.88 -32.22
C ASN A 21 22.67 23.68 -31.17
N PRO A 22 21.71 22.75 -31.37
CA PRO A 22 21.08 22.19 -30.21
C PRO A 22 22.25 21.51 -29.51
N TRP A 23 22.85 22.19 -28.54
CA TRP A 23 22.95 21.52 -27.25
C TRP A 23 21.52 21.11 -26.93
N SER A 24 21.17 19.96 -27.51
CA SER A 24 20.45 18.90 -26.87
C SER A 24 20.59 19.18 -25.39
N LEU A 25 19.55 19.75 -24.80
CA LEU A 25 19.12 19.35 -23.48
C LEU A 25 18.87 17.86 -23.64
N ARG A 26 19.99 17.15 -23.64
CA ARG A 26 20.15 15.72 -23.71
C ARG A 26 19.19 15.25 -22.66
N ASP A 27 18.22 14.44 -23.08
CA ASP A 27 17.42 13.59 -22.24
C ASP A 27 18.27 13.16 -21.04
N SER A 28 18.15 13.91 -19.94
CA SER A 28 18.94 13.66 -18.77
C SER A 28 18.08 12.82 -17.85
N ALA A 29 18.40 11.54 -17.92
CA ALA A 29 18.17 10.56 -16.88
C ALA A 29 16.76 9.96 -16.83
N ASN A 30 16.44 9.15 -17.84
CA ASN A 30 16.04 7.79 -17.52
C ASN A 30 17.32 7.00 -17.27
N CYS A 31 17.50 6.49 -16.05
CA CYS A 31 18.58 5.54 -15.82
C CYS A 31 18.32 4.29 -16.65
N GLU A 32 19.21 4.00 -17.59
CA GLU A 32 19.06 2.83 -18.45
C GLU A 32 19.14 1.54 -17.61
N LEU A 33 18.16 0.66 -17.79
CA LEU A 33 18.11 -0.67 -17.17
C LEU A 33 19.30 -1.57 -17.60
N ASN A 34 20.02 -1.19 -18.66
CA ASN A 34 21.17 -1.92 -19.19
C ASN A 34 22.52 -1.58 -18.52
N LYS A 35 22.50 -0.98 -17.33
CA LYS A 35 23.71 -0.72 -16.56
C LYS A 35 24.31 -2.03 -16.03
N LYS A 36 25.64 -2.14 -16.07
CA LYS A 36 26.33 -3.28 -15.43
C LYS A 36 26.02 -3.26 -13.93
N GLN A 37 26.03 -4.43 -13.28
CA GLN A 37 25.78 -4.52 -11.82
C GLN A 37 26.70 -3.60 -11.00
N SER A 38 27.95 -3.37 -11.43
CA SER A 38 28.89 -2.46 -10.79
C SER A 38 28.56 -0.96 -10.94
N GLU A 39 27.66 -0.62 -11.86
CA GLU A 39 27.22 0.76 -12.17
C GLU A 39 25.85 1.08 -11.55
N LEU A 40 25.22 0.10 -10.91
CA LEU A 40 24.04 0.31 -10.09
C LEU A 40 24.46 0.92 -8.75
N ASN A 41 23.48 1.51 -8.07
CA ASN A 41 23.69 1.99 -6.71
C ASN A 41 23.15 0.99 -5.72
N SER A 42 23.87 0.89 -4.61
CA SER A 42 23.55 -0.02 -3.54
C SER A 42 23.17 0.78 -2.31
N PHE A 43 21.97 0.56 -1.79
CA PHE A 43 21.58 1.02 -0.46
C PHE A 43 21.82 -0.08 0.57
N LEU A 44 22.95 -0.80 0.46
CA LEU A 44 23.35 -1.87 1.36
C LEU A 44 24.58 -1.47 2.15
N TRP A 45 24.56 -1.71 3.46
CA TRP A 45 25.70 -1.60 4.34
C TRP A 45 25.91 -2.92 5.07
N THR A 46 27.16 -3.34 5.18
CA THR A 46 27.56 -4.55 5.90
C THR A 46 28.09 -4.18 7.28
N ILE A 47 27.52 -4.78 8.31
CA ILE A 47 28.02 -4.78 9.68
C ILE A 47 29.04 -5.92 9.78
N LYS A 48 30.32 -5.60 10.02
CA LYS A 48 31.40 -6.58 10.10
C LYS A 48 31.26 -7.41 11.37
N ARG A 49 30.97 -8.69 11.19
CA ARG A 49 30.88 -9.74 12.21
C ARG A 49 30.80 -11.09 11.51
N ASP A 50 30.85 -12.17 12.29
CA ASP A 50 30.72 -13.54 11.78
C ASP A 50 29.56 -14.25 12.49
N PRO A 51 28.47 -14.61 11.76
CA PRO A 51 28.19 -14.28 10.36
C PRO A 51 27.84 -12.79 10.16
N PRO A 52 28.04 -12.22 8.96
CA PRO A 52 27.78 -10.80 8.68
C PRO A 52 26.29 -10.46 8.81
N SER A 53 26.00 -9.20 9.13
CA SER A 53 24.64 -8.65 9.14
C SER A 53 24.57 -7.41 8.26
N TYR A 54 23.37 -7.08 7.78
CA TYR A 54 23.19 -6.08 6.72
C TYR A 54 22.14 -5.05 7.12
N LEU A 55 22.40 -3.79 6.77
CA LEU A 55 21.43 -2.70 6.79
C LEU A 55 21.08 -2.37 5.34
N TYR A 56 19.79 -2.24 5.03
CA TYR A 56 19.30 -1.99 3.69
C TYR A 56 18.30 -0.83 3.68
N GLY A 57 18.55 0.15 2.80
CA GLY A 57 17.73 1.34 2.60
C GLY A 57 16.59 1.11 1.62
N THR A 58 15.35 1.13 2.11
CA THR A 58 14.11 1.06 1.33
C THR A 58 13.56 2.47 1.05
N ILE A 59 12.59 2.57 0.14
CA ILE A 59 11.78 3.77 -0.08
C ILE A 59 10.31 3.37 -0.27
N HIS A 60 9.37 4.24 0.13
CA HIS A 60 7.95 3.91 0.20
C HIS A 60 7.23 4.02 -1.16
N VAL A 61 7.72 3.27 -2.14
CA VAL A 61 7.21 3.27 -3.52
C VAL A 61 6.92 1.84 -3.99
N PRO A 62 6.08 1.66 -5.03
CA PRO A 62 5.78 0.33 -5.56
C PRO A 62 7.05 -0.43 -5.93
N TYR A 63 7.19 -1.67 -5.43
CA TYR A 63 8.42 -2.45 -5.61
C TYR A 63 8.80 -2.63 -7.11
N THR A 64 7.80 -2.72 -7.99
CA THR A 64 7.99 -2.88 -9.44
C THR A 64 8.72 -1.71 -10.10
N ARG A 65 8.76 -0.53 -9.46
CA ARG A 65 9.46 0.65 -9.98
C ARG A 65 10.95 0.69 -9.63
N VAL A 66 11.38 -0.16 -8.70
CA VAL A 66 12.75 -0.14 -8.14
C VAL A 66 13.45 -1.50 -8.16
N TRP A 67 12.70 -2.60 -8.17
CA TRP A 67 13.24 -3.96 -8.02
C TRP A 67 14.33 -4.33 -9.01
N ASP A 68 14.19 -3.91 -10.27
CA ASP A 68 15.15 -4.21 -11.33
C ASP A 68 16.46 -3.39 -11.20
N PHE A 69 16.40 -2.27 -10.48
CA PHE A 69 17.57 -1.42 -10.18
C PHE A 69 18.29 -1.83 -8.90
N ILE A 70 17.73 -2.76 -8.11
CA ILE A 70 18.36 -3.28 -6.89
C ILE A 70 19.46 -4.29 -7.28
N PRO A 71 20.72 -4.06 -6.87
CA PRO A 71 21.84 -4.95 -7.18
C PRO A 71 21.66 -6.39 -6.70
N HIS A 72 22.24 -7.35 -7.44
CA HIS A 72 22.18 -8.77 -7.11
C HIS A 72 22.80 -9.11 -5.75
N ASN A 73 23.87 -8.42 -5.35
CA ASN A 73 24.48 -8.64 -4.05
C ASN A 73 23.56 -8.20 -2.89
N SER A 74 22.76 -7.16 -3.06
CA SER A 74 21.72 -6.78 -2.09
C SER A 74 20.61 -7.82 -1.99
N LYS A 75 20.14 -8.32 -3.14
CA LYS A 75 19.17 -9.44 -3.18
C LYS A 75 19.74 -10.70 -2.53
N LYS A 76 21.02 -11.00 -2.77
CA LYS A 76 21.74 -12.13 -2.17
C LYS A 76 21.88 -11.98 -0.65
N ALA A 77 22.22 -10.79 -0.15
CA ALA A 77 22.30 -10.53 1.29
C ALA A 77 20.94 -10.80 1.97
N PHE A 78 19.85 -10.34 1.36
CA PHE A 78 18.49 -10.66 1.83
C PHE A 78 18.21 -12.17 1.80
N GLN A 79 18.60 -12.86 0.73
CA GLN A 79 18.40 -14.31 0.58
C GLN A 79 19.19 -15.13 1.59
N GLU A 80 20.44 -14.75 1.90
CA GLU A 80 21.34 -15.49 2.81
C GLU A 80 21.02 -15.25 4.29
N SER A 81 20.49 -14.08 4.67
CA SER A 81 20.09 -13.81 6.06
C SER A 81 18.83 -14.59 6.45
N HIS A 82 18.88 -15.33 7.56
CA HIS A 82 17.73 -16.09 8.04
C HIS A 82 16.73 -15.24 8.84
N ILE A 83 17.19 -14.13 9.41
CA ILE A 83 16.40 -13.23 10.24
C ILE A 83 16.32 -11.86 9.56
N VAL A 84 15.13 -11.33 9.39
CA VAL A 84 14.86 -10.06 8.73
C VAL A 84 14.08 -9.16 9.68
N TYR A 85 14.54 -7.93 9.87
CA TYR A 85 13.86 -6.94 10.69
C TYR A 85 13.45 -5.73 9.85
N PHE A 86 12.21 -5.30 10.04
CA PHE A 86 11.66 -4.10 9.43
C PHE A 86 11.48 -3.01 10.49
N GLU A 87 11.09 -1.81 10.06
CA GLU A 87 10.71 -0.74 10.98
C GLU A 87 9.51 -1.15 11.83
N LEU A 88 8.46 -1.65 11.17
CA LEU A 88 7.21 -2.06 11.79
C LEU A 88 6.71 -3.37 11.15
N ASP A 89 6.01 -4.19 11.93
CA ASP A 89 5.43 -5.44 11.44
C ASP A 89 4.08 -5.18 10.75
N LEU A 90 4.13 -4.90 9.45
CA LEU A 90 2.93 -4.65 8.65
C LEU A 90 2.19 -5.94 8.25
N THR A 91 2.69 -7.12 8.59
CA THR A 91 2.00 -8.40 8.32
C THR A 91 1.14 -8.83 9.51
N ASP A 92 1.44 -8.34 10.71
CA ASP A 92 0.62 -8.52 11.91
C ASP A 92 -0.68 -7.67 11.90
N PRO A 93 -1.87 -8.29 11.93
CA PRO A 93 -3.15 -7.58 12.00
C PRO A 93 -3.30 -6.69 13.23
N HIS A 94 -2.66 -7.03 14.37
CA HIS A 94 -2.74 -6.20 15.58
C HIS A 94 -2.03 -4.87 15.38
N THR A 95 -0.84 -4.89 14.79
CA THR A 95 -0.09 -3.69 14.40
C THR A 95 -0.91 -2.79 13.48
N ILE A 96 -1.56 -3.35 12.45
CA ILE A 96 -2.42 -2.58 11.53
C ILE A 96 -3.63 -1.98 12.25
N SER A 97 -4.28 -2.74 13.14
CA SER A 97 -5.42 -2.25 13.93
C SER A 97 -5.02 -1.11 14.88
N ALA A 98 -3.84 -1.22 15.52
CA ALA A 98 -3.33 -0.20 16.42
C ALA A 98 -2.96 1.08 15.65
N LEU A 99 -2.30 0.96 14.48
CA LEU A 99 -2.06 2.09 13.58
C LEU A 99 -3.36 2.78 13.17
N THR A 100 -4.36 2.00 12.76
CA THR A 100 -5.67 2.55 12.37
C THR A 100 -6.30 3.33 13.52
N SER A 101 -6.27 2.76 14.72
CA SER A 101 -6.83 3.38 15.92
C SER A 101 -6.10 4.68 16.30
N CYS A 102 -4.79 4.75 16.09
CA CYS A 102 -3.99 5.92 16.44
C CYS A 102 -4.25 7.13 15.53
N GLN A 103 -4.84 6.92 14.34
CA GLN A 103 -5.23 7.99 13.41
C GLN A 103 -6.54 8.67 13.81
N LEU A 104 -7.34 8.04 14.66
CA LEU A 104 -8.71 8.51 14.94
C LEU A 104 -8.73 9.58 16.03
N LEU A 105 -9.72 10.47 15.91
CA LEU A 105 -10.11 11.39 16.98
C LEU A 105 -10.70 10.61 18.16
N PRO A 106 -10.66 11.19 19.38
CA PRO A 106 -11.38 10.66 20.53
C PRO A 106 -12.84 10.33 20.22
N GLN A 107 -13.41 9.34 20.91
CA GLN A 107 -14.79 8.92 20.68
C GLN A 107 -15.76 10.12 20.82
N GLY A 108 -16.68 10.25 19.86
CA GLY A 108 -17.67 11.34 19.84
C GLY A 108 -17.23 12.60 19.08
N GLU A 109 -15.94 12.82 18.84
CA GLU A 109 -15.45 14.00 18.11
C GLU A 109 -15.29 13.78 16.61
N SER A 110 -15.63 14.76 15.79
CA SER A 110 -15.42 14.76 14.35
C SER A 110 -14.54 15.93 13.89
N LEU A 111 -14.05 15.86 12.66
CA LEU A 111 -13.33 16.99 12.04
C LEU A 111 -14.16 18.27 11.97
N GLN A 112 -15.49 18.15 11.90
CA GLN A 112 -16.37 19.31 11.90
C GLN A 112 -16.33 20.06 13.25
N ASP A 113 -16.07 19.34 14.35
CA ASP A 113 -16.01 19.90 15.70
C ASP A 113 -14.65 20.58 15.97
N VAL A 114 -13.57 20.05 15.39
CA VAL A 114 -12.21 20.54 15.65
C VAL A 114 -11.70 21.55 14.62
N LEU A 115 -12.07 21.44 13.34
CA LEU A 115 -11.53 22.30 12.29
C LEU A 115 -12.29 23.64 12.16
N PRO A 116 -11.60 24.73 11.77
CA PRO A 116 -12.25 25.92 11.26
C PRO A 116 -13.20 25.60 10.10
N ARG A 117 -14.37 26.27 10.07
CA ARG A 117 -15.46 25.98 9.13
C ARG A 117 -15.04 26.10 7.66
N ASP A 118 -14.17 27.04 7.34
CA ASP A 118 -13.64 27.28 6.00
C ASP A 118 -12.70 26.15 5.55
N ILE A 119 -11.79 25.70 6.43
CA ILE A 119 -10.87 24.58 6.15
C ILE A 119 -11.66 23.28 5.99
N TYR A 120 -12.60 22.98 6.88
CA TYR A 120 -13.44 21.79 6.77
C TYR A 120 -14.22 21.78 5.44
N ARG A 121 -14.78 22.92 5.02
CA ARG A 121 -15.48 23.02 3.73
C ARG A 121 -14.54 22.78 2.55
N ARG A 122 -13.36 23.40 2.55
CA ARG A 122 -12.35 23.21 1.48
C ARG A 122 -11.88 21.77 1.39
N LEU A 123 -11.61 21.13 2.53
CA LEU A 123 -11.27 19.71 2.61
C LEU A 123 -12.38 18.84 2.02
N LYS A 124 -13.63 19.05 2.45
CA LYS A 124 -14.79 18.30 1.94
C LYS A 124 -14.91 18.41 0.42
N HIS A 125 -14.86 19.63 -0.11
CA HIS A 125 -14.91 19.86 -1.56
C HIS A 125 -13.73 19.20 -2.30
N HIS A 126 -12.53 19.22 -1.71
CA HIS A 126 -11.38 18.54 -2.28
C HIS A 126 -11.58 17.02 -2.35
N LEU A 127 -12.09 16.39 -1.28
CA LEU A 127 -12.35 14.95 -1.27
C LEU A 127 -13.49 14.54 -2.21
N GLU A 128 -14.52 15.38 -2.35
CA GLU A 128 -15.58 15.20 -3.36
C GLU A 128 -15.01 15.24 -4.79
N TYR A 129 -14.12 16.19 -5.09
CA TYR A 129 -13.39 16.23 -6.34
C TYR A 129 -12.57 14.95 -6.57
N VAL A 130 -11.77 14.52 -5.58
CA VAL A 130 -10.95 13.30 -5.68
C VAL A 130 -11.83 12.08 -5.98
N LYS A 131 -12.97 11.95 -5.28
CA LYS A 131 -13.92 10.86 -5.52
C LYS A 131 -14.44 10.85 -6.96
N LEU A 132 -14.77 12.02 -7.51
CA LEU A 132 -15.21 12.18 -8.90
C LEU A 132 -14.12 11.84 -9.92
N MET A 133 -12.86 12.18 -9.62
CA MET A 133 -11.73 11.93 -10.51
C MET A 133 -11.22 10.49 -10.44
N MET A 134 -11.47 9.78 -9.34
CA MET A 134 -10.98 8.42 -9.07
C MET A 134 -11.15 7.47 -10.27
N PRO A 135 -12.31 7.39 -10.96
CA PRO A 135 -12.45 6.53 -12.14
C PRO A 135 -11.44 6.86 -13.24
N SER A 136 -11.18 8.15 -13.51
CA SER A 136 -10.25 8.58 -14.55
C SER A 136 -8.78 8.35 -14.20
N TRP A 137 -8.44 8.36 -12.91
CA TRP A 137 -7.07 8.12 -12.43
C TRP A 137 -6.72 6.63 -12.34
N MET A 138 -7.71 5.76 -12.20
CA MET A 138 -7.48 4.31 -12.13
C MET A 138 -7.05 3.70 -13.46
N THR A 139 -6.11 2.76 -13.39
CA THR A 139 -5.62 2.02 -14.55
C THR A 139 -6.56 0.88 -14.96
N PRO A 140 -6.54 0.43 -16.23
CA PRO A 140 -7.28 -0.74 -16.67
C PRO A 140 -6.97 -1.99 -15.85
N ASP A 141 -5.70 -2.20 -15.49
CA ASP A 141 -5.25 -3.36 -14.70
C ASP A 141 -5.86 -3.39 -13.30
N GLN A 142 -5.97 -2.24 -12.64
CA GLN A 142 -6.64 -2.13 -11.34
C GLN A 142 -8.10 -2.56 -11.44
N ARG A 143 -8.80 -2.10 -12.50
CA ARG A 143 -10.20 -2.49 -12.75
C ARG A 143 -10.32 -3.98 -13.08
N GLY A 144 -9.40 -4.53 -13.87
CA GLY A 144 -9.31 -5.95 -14.21
C GLY A 144 -9.09 -6.85 -12.98
N LYS A 145 -8.38 -6.34 -11.96
CA LYS A 145 -8.19 -6.99 -10.65
C LYS A 145 -9.39 -6.85 -9.70
N GLY A 146 -10.48 -6.21 -10.13
CA GLY A 146 -11.70 -6.03 -9.34
C GLY A 146 -11.66 -4.85 -8.36
N LEU A 147 -10.70 -3.92 -8.51
CA LEU A 147 -10.72 -2.65 -7.77
C LEU A 147 -11.70 -1.69 -8.47
N TYR A 148 -12.68 -1.21 -7.72
CA TYR A 148 -13.63 -0.19 -8.18
C TYR A 148 -13.32 1.17 -7.55
N ALA A 149 -13.65 2.26 -8.23
CA ALA A 149 -13.34 3.62 -7.78
C ALA A 149 -13.87 3.92 -6.37
N ASP A 150 -15.14 3.62 -6.09
CA ASP A 150 -15.73 3.84 -4.76
C ASP A 150 -15.06 2.99 -3.68
N TYR A 151 -14.71 1.75 -4.01
CA TYR A 151 -14.03 0.83 -3.11
C TYR A 151 -12.63 1.35 -2.77
N LEU A 152 -11.86 1.78 -3.78
CA LEU A 152 -10.53 2.34 -3.60
C LEU A 152 -10.59 3.66 -2.81
N PHE A 153 -11.55 4.54 -3.13
CA PHE A 153 -11.76 5.78 -2.39
C PHE A 153 -12.07 5.50 -0.92
N ASN A 154 -13.02 4.61 -0.63
CA ASN A 154 -13.38 4.25 0.75
C ASN A 154 -12.22 3.56 1.49
N ALA A 155 -11.39 2.77 0.80
CA ALA A 155 -10.22 2.15 1.41
C ALA A 155 -9.20 3.19 1.91
N ILE A 156 -9.07 4.33 1.22
CA ILE A 156 -8.06 5.35 1.53
C ILE A 156 -8.65 6.45 2.41
N ALA A 157 -9.81 6.99 2.00
CA ALA A 157 -10.45 8.17 2.58
C ALA A 157 -11.80 7.85 3.25
N GLY A 158 -12.12 6.57 3.45
CA GLY A 158 -13.25 6.14 4.28
C GLY A 158 -13.16 6.74 5.68
N ASN A 159 -14.31 7.14 6.22
CA ASN A 159 -14.43 7.72 7.55
C ASN A 159 -13.44 8.86 7.84
N TRP A 160 -13.04 9.62 6.82
CA TRP A 160 -12.08 10.72 6.97
C TRP A 160 -12.51 11.73 8.04
N GLU A 161 -13.82 11.93 8.23
CA GLU A 161 -14.39 12.82 9.26
C GLU A 161 -14.03 12.42 10.70
N ARG A 162 -13.64 11.16 10.93
CA ARG A 162 -13.21 10.63 12.22
C ARG A 162 -11.69 10.65 12.42
N LYS A 163 -10.92 10.96 11.37
CA LYS A 163 -9.44 11.01 11.46
C LYS A 163 -9.01 12.33 12.09
N ARG A 164 -7.87 12.30 12.80
CA ARG A 164 -7.22 13.49 13.32
C ARG A 164 -6.73 14.38 12.16
N PRO A 165 -6.74 15.72 12.30
CA PRO A 165 -6.37 16.63 11.22
C PRO A 165 -4.99 16.39 10.58
N VAL A 166 -3.98 16.02 11.38
CA VAL A 166 -2.62 15.71 10.85
C VAL A 166 -2.63 14.51 9.91
N TRP A 167 -3.43 13.47 10.18
CA TRP A 167 -3.54 12.30 9.33
C TRP A 167 -4.33 12.56 8.06
N VAL A 168 -5.30 13.46 8.14
CA VAL A 168 -6.05 13.94 6.97
C VAL A 168 -5.14 14.73 6.03
N MET A 169 -4.24 15.56 6.58
CA MET A 169 -3.23 16.25 5.80
C MET A 169 -2.34 15.27 5.03
N LEU A 170 -1.81 14.23 5.70
CA LEU A 170 -1.02 13.18 5.04
C LEU A 170 -1.82 12.43 3.98
N MET A 171 -3.06 12.07 4.30
CA MET A 171 -3.98 11.40 3.38
C MET A 171 -4.20 12.23 2.12
N VAL A 172 -4.54 13.52 2.25
CA VAL A 172 -4.77 14.45 1.13
C VAL A 172 -3.51 14.58 0.26
N ASN A 173 -2.32 14.60 0.86
CA ASN A 173 -1.07 14.65 0.11
C ASN A 173 -0.84 13.40 -0.75
N SER A 174 -1.41 12.25 -0.34
CA SER A 174 -1.29 10.94 -1.02
C SER A 174 -2.47 10.58 -1.95
N LEU A 175 -3.35 11.55 -2.24
CA LEU A 175 -4.56 11.40 -3.06
C LEU A 175 -4.41 12.10 -4.43
N THR A 176 -3.26 11.93 -5.07
CA THR A 176 -3.00 12.45 -6.43
C THR A 176 -3.22 11.38 -7.51
N GLU A 177 -3.33 11.81 -8.77
CA GLU A 177 -3.42 10.88 -9.91
C GLU A 177 -2.26 9.87 -9.94
N ALA A 178 -1.03 10.33 -9.69
CA ALA A 178 0.17 9.49 -9.69
C ALA A 178 0.10 8.43 -8.59
N ASP A 179 -0.34 8.81 -7.39
CA ASP A 179 -0.48 7.87 -6.27
C ASP A 179 -1.57 6.84 -6.55
N ILE A 180 -2.72 7.27 -7.08
CA ILE A 180 -3.84 6.38 -7.38
C ILE A 180 -3.47 5.35 -8.46
N LYS A 181 -2.74 5.73 -9.50
CA LYS A 181 -2.30 4.80 -10.57
C LYS A 181 -1.48 3.63 -10.06
N THR A 182 -0.77 3.80 -8.95
CA THR A 182 0.11 2.78 -8.39
C THR A 182 -0.50 1.97 -7.26
N ARG A 183 -1.70 2.34 -6.78
CA ARG A 183 -2.41 1.59 -5.71
C ARG A 183 -2.66 0.13 -6.12
N GLY A 184 -2.57 -0.76 -5.14
CA GLY A 184 -2.71 -2.21 -5.36
C GLY A 184 -1.42 -2.92 -5.78
N VAL A 185 -0.32 -2.18 -5.92
CA VAL A 185 1.04 -2.73 -5.95
C VAL A 185 1.67 -2.54 -4.56
N PRO A 186 2.22 -3.59 -3.92
CA PRO A 186 2.92 -3.45 -2.65
C PRO A 186 4.10 -2.47 -2.76
N VAL A 187 4.29 -1.65 -1.73
CA VAL A 187 5.53 -0.87 -1.58
C VAL A 187 6.70 -1.79 -1.27
N LEU A 188 7.94 -1.35 -1.53
CA LEU A 188 9.15 -2.16 -1.37
C LEU A 188 9.26 -2.80 0.02
N ASP A 189 8.96 -2.05 1.09
CA ASP A 189 9.03 -2.55 2.48
C ASP A 189 8.11 -3.76 2.70
N LEU A 190 6.84 -3.61 2.30
CA LEU A 190 5.84 -4.66 2.43
C LEU A 190 6.14 -5.85 1.53
N TYR A 191 6.65 -5.60 0.31
CA TYR A 191 7.08 -6.66 -0.59
C TYR A 191 8.21 -7.51 0.04
N LEU A 192 9.22 -6.88 0.62
CA LEU A 192 10.30 -7.58 1.30
C LEU A 192 9.81 -8.38 2.51
N ALA A 193 8.86 -7.84 3.29
CA ALA A 193 8.25 -8.55 4.41
C ALA A 193 7.48 -9.79 3.94
N GLN A 194 6.65 -9.66 2.91
CA GLN A 194 5.91 -10.78 2.30
C GLN A 194 6.87 -11.83 1.72
N GLU A 195 7.95 -11.39 1.09
CA GLU A 195 8.96 -12.29 0.54
C GLU A 195 9.73 -13.03 1.63
N ALA A 196 10.01 -12.38 2.77
CA ALA A 196 10.63 -13.01 3.92
C ALA A 196 9.72 -14.12 4.50
N GLU A 197 8.41 -13.86 4.64
CA GLU A 197 7.42 -14.86 5.05
C GLU A 197 7.34 -16.02 4.06
N ARG A 198 7.30 -15.72 2.74
CA ARG A 198 7.27 -16.73 1.68
C ARG A 198 8.49 -17.66 1.75
N MET A 199 9.65 -17.09 2.05
CA MET A 199 10.90 -17.81 2.23
C MET A 199 11.04 -18.46 3.62
N ARG A 200 10.03 -18.36 4.50
CA ARG A 200 10.04 -18.87 5.88
C ARG A 200 11.22 -18.35 6.72
N LYS A 201 11.61 -17.09 6.48
CA LYS A 201 12.58 -16.37 7.33
C LYS A 201 11.90 -15.97 8.63
N GLN A 202 12.69 -15.75 9.68
CA GLN A 202 12.18 -15.14 10.90
C GLN A 202 12.06 -13.63 10.67
N THR A 203 10.88 -13.07 10.88
CA THR A 203 10.62 -11.64 10.74
C THR A 203 10.46 -10.97 12.10
N GLY A 204 10.79 -9.69 12.19
CA GLY A 204 10.58 -8.87 13.38
C GLY A 204 10.51 -7.39 13.04
N ALA A 205 10.20 -6.57 14.05
CA ALA A 205 10.12 -5.12 13.94
C ALA A 205 11.05 -4.47 14.97
N VAL A 206 11.74 -3.40 14.59
CA VAL A 206 12.56 -2.62 15.52
C VAL A 206 11.78 -1.51 16.22
N GLU A 207 10.57 -1.19 15.78
CA GLU A 207 9.75 -0.12 16.36
C GLU A 207 8.38 -0.60 16.83
N MET A 208 7.73 0.25 17.61
CA MET A 208 6.37 0.08 18.10
C MET A 208 5.43 1.07 17.40
N VAL A 209 4.14 0.72 17.36
CA VAL A 209 3.10 1.55 16.72
C VAL A 209 3.04 2.95 17.33
N GLU A 210 3.17 3.06 18.65
CA GLU A 210 3.13 4.33 19.38
C GLU A 210 4.24 5.28 18.94
N GLU A 211 5.39 4.74 18.55
CA GLU A 211 6.55 5.51 18.10
C GLU A 211 6.33 6.14 16.72
N GLN A 212 5.46 5.55 15.90
CA GLN A 212 5.03 6.10 14.62
C GLN A 212 3.92 7.14 14.80
N CYS A 213 3.01 6.91 15.75
CA CYS A 213 1.84 7.75 15.92
C CYS A 213 2.10 9.00 16.76
N HIS A 214 2.94 8.91 17.80
CA HIS A 214 3.15 10.02 18.74
C HIS A 214 3.76 11.27 18.11
N PRO A 215 4.77 11.20 17.23
CA PRO A 215 5.31 12.39 16.57
C PRO A 215 4.23 13.17 15.81
N LEU A 216 3.32 12.47 15.11
CA LEU A 216 2.24 13.11 14.36
C LEU A 216 1.16 13.68 15.31
N ASN A 217 0.77 12.91 16.33
CA ASN A 217 -0.35 13.26 17.20
C ASN A 217 0.00 14.32 18.27
N ARG A 218 1.27 14.67 18.47
CA ARG A 218 1.74 15.66 19.45
C ARG A 218 2.02 17.05 18.86
N LEU A 219 1.88 17.22 17.55
CA LEU A 219 2.06 18.53 16.90
C LEU A 219 1.05 19.53 17.47
N ASN A 220 1.45 20.80 17.60
CA ASN A 220 0.56 21.84 18.11
C ASN A 220 -0.64 21.99 17.16
N PHE A 221 -1.84 22.13 17.73
CA PHE A 221 -3.04 22.31 16.94
C PHE A 221 -2.94 23.47 15.94
N SER A 222 -2.33 24.62 16.30
CA SER A 222 -2.12 25.73 15.36
C SER A 222 -1.23 25.36 14.18
N GLN A 223 -0.16 24.60 14.44
CA GLN A 223 0.75 24.07 13.41
C GLN A 223 0.03 23.08 12.49
N VAL A 224 -0.83 22.21 13.04
CA VAL A 224 -1.62 21.26 12.24
C VAL A 224 -2.61 22.00 11.34
N ILE A 225 -3.27 23.04 11.83
CA ILE A 225 -4.19 23.87 11.03
C ILE A 225 -3.43 24.59 9.92
N PHE A 226 -2.26 25.18 10.22
CA PHE A 226 -1.39 25.77 9.22
C PHE A 226 -0.99 24.75 8.15
N ALA A 227 -0.49 23.60 8.55
CA ALA A 227 -0.03 22.55 7.65
C ALA A 227 -1.15 22.03 6.74
N LEU A 228 -2.32 21.73 7.29
CA LEU A 228 -3.49 21.30 6.51
C LEU A 228 -3.96 22.39 5.53
N ASN A 229 -3.94 23.66 5.95
CA ASN A 229 -4.28 24.78 5.07
C ASN A 229 -3.30 24.87 3.88
N GLN A 230 -2.00 24.78 4.13
CA GLN A 230 -0.97 24.80 3.08
C GLN A 230 -1.10 23.60 2.14
N THR A 231 -1.35 22.40 2.66
CA THR A 231 -1.60 21.20 1.85
C THR A 231 -2.82 21.39 0.94
N LEU A 232 -3.93 21.93 1.44
CA LEU A 232 -5.11 22.19 0.62
C LEU A 232 -4.83 23.26 -0.45
N LEU A 233 -4.13 24.34 -0.11
CA LEU A 233 -3.72 25.38 -1.07
C LEU A 233 -2.85 24.81 -2.19
N GLN A 234 -1.90 23.94 -1.84
CA GLN A 234 -1.05 23.25 -2.80
C GLN A 234 -1.88 22.39 -3.75
N GLN A 235 -2.78 21.57 -3.22
CA GLN A 235 -3.66 20.71 -4.02
C GLN A 235 -4.62 21.52 -4.92
N GLU A 236 -5.13 22.64 -4.44
CA GLU A 236 -5.93 23.59 -5.23
C GLU A 236 -5.12 24.17 -6.39
N SER A 237 -3.87 24.57 -6.12
CA SER A 237 -2.95 25.14 -7.10
C SER A 237 -2.55 24.14 -8.17
N LEU A 238 -2.35 22.86 -7.78
CA LEU A 238 -2.06 21.76 -8.71
C LEU A 238 -3.21 21.52 -9.67
N ARG A 239 -4.45 21.49 -9.17
CA ARG A 239 -5.64 21.35 -10.03
C ARG A 239 -5.84 22.52 -10.97
N ALA A 240 -5.48 23.73 -10.53
CA ALA A 240 -5.52 24.93 -11.36
C ALA A 240 -4.35 24.98 -12.38
N GLY A 241 -3.43 24.01 -12.37
CA GLY A 241 -2.24 24.00 -13.22
C GLY A 241 -1.27 25.15 -12.94
N SER A 242 -1.39 25.81 -11.78
CA SER A 242 -0.68 27.05 -11.45
C SER A 242 0.69 26.83 -10.80
N VAL A 243 0.97 25.63 -10.30
CA VAL A 243 2.20 25.30 -9.59
C VAL A 243 2.70 23.93 -10.04
N GLN A 244 4.00 23.81 -10.36
CA GLN A 244 4.69 22.53 -10.45
C GLN A 244 5.26 22.20 -9.07
N ILE A 245 5.08 20.95 -8.62
CA ILE A 245 5.66 20.49 -7.36
C ILE A 245 7.17 20.41 -7.55
N PRO A 246 8.00 21.03 -6.70
CA PRO A 246 9.45 21.01 -6.85
C PRO A 246 10.06 19.61 -6.62
N TYR A 247 9.31 18.69 -6.01
CA TYR A 247 9.74 17.34 -5.72
C TYR A 247 8.58 16.36 -5.80
N THR A 248 8.72 15.32 -6.60
CA THR A 248 7.70 14.29 -6.82
C THR A 248 8.19 12.89 -6.43
N THR A 249 7.27 11.95 -6.25
CA THR A 249 7.60 10.52 -6.08
C THR A 249 8.40 9.98 -7.27
N GLU A 250 8.20 10.52 -8.47
CA GLU A 250 8.99 10.15 -9.65
C GLU A 250 10.44 10.62 -9.53
N ASP A 251 10.68 11.80 -8.95
CA ASP A 251 12.03 12.25 -8.62
C ASP A 251 12.66 11.34 -7.57
N LEU A 252 11.94 10.96 -6.51
CA LEU A 252 12.43 9.99 -5.51
C LEU A 252 12.90 8.68 -6.16
N ILE A 253 12.05 8.07 -7.00
CA ILE A 253 12.34 6.81 -7.70
C ILE A 253 13.56 7.00 -8.59
N LYS A 254 13.64 8.12 -9.31
CA LYS A 254 14.79 8.45 -10.15
C LYS A 254 16.06 8.56 -9.33
N HIS A 255 16.06 9.32 -8.23
CA HIS A 255 17.23 9.46 -7.35
C HIS A 255 17.64 8.14 -6.71
N TYR A 256 16.69 7.27 -6.35
CA TYR A 256 16.99 5.93 -5.82
C TYR A 256 17.61 5.02 -6.89
N ASN A 257 16.97 4.90 -8.06
CA ASN A 257 17.44 4.03 -9.15
C ASN A 257 18.76 4.53 -9.77
N CYS A 258 18.94 5.86 -9.82
CA CYS A 258 20.16 6.51 -10.32
C CYS A 258 21.22 6.74 -9.23
N GLY A 259 20.88 6.47 -7.97
CA GLY A 259 21.66 6.64 -6.73
C GLY A 259 22.40 7.95 -6.58
N ASP A 260 21.69 9.04 -6.80
CA ASP A 260 22.07 10.30 -6.17
C ASP A 260 21.67 10.25 -4.69
N LEU A 261 22.66 10.15 -3.80
CA LEU A 261 22.51 9.98 -2.34
C LEU A 261 22.12 11.30 -1.62
N ASN A 262 21.21 12.07 -2.20
CA ASN A 262 20.75 13.31 -1.60
C ASN A 262 19.89 13.05 -0.35
N SER A 263 20.47 13.26 0.83
CA SER A 263 19.79 13.00 2.11
C SER A 263 18.45 13.74 2.29
N ILE A 264 18.27 14.93 1.69
CA ILE A 264 17.03 15.70 1.85
C ILE A 264 15.84 14.96 1.23
N ILE A 265 16.06 14.38 0.04
CA ILE A 265 15.09 13.62 -0.74
C ILE A 265 14.61 12.39 0.05
N PHE A 266 15.55 11.60 0.56
CA PHE A 266 15.21 10.37 1.27
C PHE A 266 14.67 10.61 2.68
N ASN A 267 15.04 11.72 3.34
CA ASN A 267 14.46 12.11 4.62
C ASN A 267 12.98 12.51 4.48
N HIS A 268 12.62 13.12 3.36
CA HIS A 268 11.23 13.47 3.06
C HIS A 268 10.37 12.20 2.92
N ASP A 269 10.83 11.21 2.16
CA ASP A 269 10.16 9.90 2.09
C ASP A 269 10.12 9.21 3.46
N THR A 270 11.25 9.12 4.16
CA THR A 270 11.32 8.44 5.46
C THR A 270 10.37 9.04 6.52
N SER A 271 10.12 10.35 6.45
CA SER A 271 9.19 11.04 7.36
C SER A 271 7.74 11.08 6.86
N GLN A 272 7.50 10.90 5.55
CA GLN A 272 6.18 10.96 4.89
C GLN A 272 5.43 12.30 5.08
N VAL A 273 6.09 13.37 5.55
CA VAL A 273 5.45 14.68 5.82
C VAL A 273 5.73 15.69 4.71
N PRO A 274 4.75 16.52 4.28
CA PRO A 274 4.98 17.56 3.27
C PRO A 274 6.00 18.61 3.71
N ASN A 275 6.72 19.20 2.75
CA ASN A 275 7.65 20.30 3.00
C ASN A 275 6.93 21.63 2.75
N PHE A 276 6.84 22.45 3.79
CA PHE A 276 6.11 23.73 3.77
C PHE A 276 7.01 24.93 3.48
N ASN A 277 8.31 24.73 3.27
CA ASN A 277 9.25 25.83 3.02
C ASN A 277 9.05 26.40 1.61
N ASN A 278 8.08 27.30 1.47
CA ASN A 278 7.85 28.05 0.25
C ASN A 278 8.35 29.50 0.42
N VAL A 279 9.15 29.97 -0.54
CA VAL A 279 9.75 31.31 -0.58
C VAL A 279 8.68 32.42 -0.59
N THR A 280 7.43 32.09 -0.96
CA THR A 280 6.32 33.05 -1.03
C THR A 280 5.52 33.24 0.26
N LEU A 281 5.82 32.51 1.34
CA LEU A 281 5.04 32.62 2.59
C LEU A 281 5.33 33.94 3.34
N PRO A 282 4.36 34.53 4.06
CA PRO A 282 4.61 35.61 5.00
C PRO A 282 5.65 35.22 6.07
N PRO A 283 6.41 36.17 6.66
CA PRO A 283 7.46 35.85 7.62
C PRO A 283 7.01 35.00 8.82
N SER A 284 5.81 35.24 9.37
CA SER A 284 5.26 34.45 10.48
C SER A 284 4.94 33.00 10.08
N GLU A 285 4.51 32.79 8.84
CA GLU A 285 4.22 31.47 8.31
C GLU A 285 5.50 30.70 7.96
N GLN A 286 6.55 31.39 7.51
CA GLN A 286 7.87 30.79 7.31
C GLN A 286 8.44 30.25 8.63
N ILE A 287 8.33 31.00 9.73
CA ILE A 287 8.75 30.54 11.05
C ILE A 287 7.98 29.27 11.44
N THR A 288 6.66 29.29 11.26
CA THR A 288 5.81 28.12 11.58
C THR A 288 6.20 26.90 10.74
N ALA A 289 6.45 27.08 9.44
CA ALA A 289 6.91 26.01 8.54
C ALA A 289 8.27 25.43 8.99
N GLN A 290 9.23 26.29 9.36
CA GLN A 290 10.55 25.88 9.85
C GLN A 290 10.46 25.14 11.20
N GLU A 291 9.59 25.57 12.10
CA GLU A 291 9.36 24.88 13.37
C GLU A 291 8.79 23.47 13.16
N ILE A 292 7.83 23.32 12.23
CA ILE A 292 7.25 22.02 11.87
C ILE A 292 8.31 21.10 11.24
N ASP A 293 9.10 21.61 10.29
CA ASP A 293 10.18 20.86 9.64
C ASP A 293 11.23 20.41 10.68
N SER A 294 11.67 21.34 11.54
CA SER A 294 12.63 21.05 12.62
C SER A 294 12.09 19.99 13.59
N TYR A 295 10.82 20.10 13.97
CA TYR A 295 10.14 19.13 14.84
C TYR A 295 10.12 17.73 14.23
N PHE A 296 9.64 17.60 12.97
CA PHE A 296 9.58 16.30 12.32
C PHE A 296 10.97 15.71 12.08
N ARG A 297 11.94 16.52 11.69
CA ARG A 297 13.33 16.06 11.56
C ARG A 297 13.90 15.54 12.88
N GLN A 298 13.59 16.21 13.99
CA GLN A 298 14.02 15.78 15.32
C GLN A 298 13.34 14.47 15.76
N GLU A 299 12.02 14.36 15.60
CA GLU A 299 11.25 13.21 16.10
C GLU A 299 11.32 11.98 15.16
N LEU A 300 11.20 12.18 13.85
CA LEU A 300 11.09 11.12 12.84
C LEU A 300 12.44 10.69 12.25
N ILE A 301 13.49 11.50 12.37
CA ILE A 301 14.85 11.11 11.92
C ILE A 301 15.77 10.93 13.12
N TYR A 302 16.10 11.99 13.87
CA TYR A 302 17.18 11.90 14.85
C TYR A 302 16.88 11.03 16.07
N LYS A 303 15.77 11.28 16.76
CA LYS A 303 15.37 10.45 17.91
C LYS A 303 15.06 9.02 17.48
N ARG A 304 14.51 8.86 16.27
CA ARG A 304 14.19 7.56 15.68
C ARG A 304 15.46 6.75 15.39
N ASN A 305 16.46 7.35 14.72
CA ASN A 305 17.78 6.76 14.46
C ASN A 305 18.47 6.30 15.75
N GLU A 306 18.43 7.12 16.80
CA GLU A 306 19.03 6.76 18.09
C GLU A 306 18.38 5.50 18.69
N ARG A 307 17.04 5.44 18.71
CA ARG A 307 16.30 4.26 19.21
C ARG A 307 16.55 3.03 18.34
N MET A 308 16.45 3.18 17.02
CA MET A 308 16.68 2.09 16.06
C MET A 308 18.10 1.53 16.19
N GLY A 309 19.13 2.38 16.20
CA GLY A 309 20.52 1.95 16.34
C GLY A 309 20.80 1.20 17.66
N LYS A 310 20.21 1.66 18.77
CA LYS A 310 20.31 0.95 20.06
C LYS A 310 19.63 -0.42 20.04
N ARG A 311 18.47 -0.54 19.38
CA ARG A 311 17.75 -1.81 19.25
C ARG A 311 18.43 -2.79 18.29
N VAL A 312 18.96 -2.29 17.17
CA VAL A 312 19.81 -3.08 16.26
C VAL A 312 21.01 -3.63 17.04
N LYS A 313 21.71 -2.81 17.81
CA LYS A 313 22.79 -3.28 18.70
C LYS A 313 22.31 -4.39 19.64
N ALA A 314 21.20 -4.18 20.36
CA ALA A 314 20.70 -5.17 21.30
C ALA A 314 20.40 -6.53 20.63
N LEU A 315 19.74 -6.51 19.47
CA LEU A 315 19.48 -7.72 18.67
C LEU A 315 20.76 -8.42 18.22
N LEU A 316 21.76 -7.63 17.81
CA LEU A 316 23.06 -8.14 17.40
C LEU A 316 23.83 -8.77 18.57
N GLU A 317 23.72 -8.24 19.78
CA GLU A 317 24.36 -8.76 21.00
C GLU A 317 23.64 -10.00 21.56
N GLU A 318 22.30 -10.02 21.52
CA GLU A 318 21.48 -11.14 21.98
C GLU A 318 21.67 -12.40 21.11
N HIS A 319 21.99 -12.20 19.83
CA HIS A 319 22.15 -13.26 18.85
C HIS A 319 23.50 -13.17 18.11
N PRO A 320 24.62 -13.50 18.78
CA PRO A 320 25.97 -13.36 18.23
C PRO A 320 26.23 -14.31 17.04
N ASP A 321 25.56 -15.46 16.97
CA ASP A 321 25.74 -16.50 15.95
C ASP A 321 24.77 -16.37 14.76
N LYS A 322 23.97 -15.29 14.70
CA LYS A 322 22.96 -15.09 13.66
C LYS A 322 23.30 -13.94 12.71
N SER A 323 22.89 -14.11 11.46
CA SER A 323 22.93 -13.07 10.42
C SER A 323 21.57 -12.40 10.34
N PHE A 324 21.57 -11.07 10.36
CA PHE A 324 20.39 -10.23 10.25
C PHE A 324 20.40 -9.43 8.95
N PHE A 325 19.20 -9.19 8.41
CA PHE A 325 18.95 -8.20 7.37
C PHE A 325 17.94 -7.18 7.89
N PHE A 326 18.38 -5.95 8.11
CA PHE A 326 17.52 -4.85 8.56
C PHE A 326 17.11 -4.00 7.36
N ALA A 327 15.81 -3.88 7.10
CA ALA A 327 15.27 -3.08 6.00
C ALA A 327 14.53 -1.86 6.56
N PHE A 328 15.14 -0.69 6.44
CA PHE A 328 14.63 0.60 6.94
C PHE A 328 14.65 1.65 5.83
N GLY A 329 13.86 2.71 5.96
CA GLY A 329 13.84 3.83 5.04
C GLY A 329 15.23 4.41 4.81
N ALA A 330 15.57 4.68 3.55
CA ALA A 330 16.91 5.09 3.14
C ALA A 330 17.40 6.37 3.84
N GLY A 331 16.50 7.26 4.29
CA GLY A 331 16.85 8.45 5.06
C GLY A 331 17.52 8.14 6.40
N HIS A 332 17.30 6.96 6.98
CA HIS A 332 17.95 6.53 8.22
C HIS A 332 19.46 6.24 8.07
N PHE A 333 19.95 6.15 6.84
CA PHE A 333 21.34 5.82 6.51
C PHE A 333 22.11 6.96 5.83
N LEU A 334 21.44 8.08 5.52
CA LEU A 334 22.01 9.17 4.73
C LEU A 334 22.07 10.48 5.52
N GLY A 335 23.19 11.18 5.41
CA GLY A 335 23.46 12.42 6.13
C GLY A 335 24.17 12.17 7.46
N ASN A 336 23.85 12.97 8.47
CA ASN A 336 24.47 12.92 9.79
C ASN A 336 23.51 12.34 10.82
N ASN A 337 24.04 11.76 11.90
CA ASN A 337 23.26 11.17 13.00
C ASN A 337 22.40 10.00 12.53
N THR A 338 22.95 9.21 11.62
CA THR A 338 22.31 8.03 11.02
C THR A 338 22.33 6.83 11.98
N VAL A 339 21.56 5.79 11.66
CA VAL A 339 21.66 4.50 12.37
C VAL A 339 23.08 3.94 12.31
N ILE A 340 23.78 4.16 11.20
CA ILE A 340 25.18 3.75 11.01
C ILE A 340 26.09 4.48 12.00
N ASP A 341 25.92 5.80 12.17
CA ASP A 341 26.71 6.59 13.12
C ASP A 341 26.50 6.12 14.56
N VAL A 342 25.26 5.78 14.92
CA VAL A 342 24.94 5.21 16.23
C VAL A 342 25.68 3.89 16.42
N LEU A 343 25.62 2.97 15.45
CA LEU A 343 26.31 1.67 15.55
C LEU A 343 27.84 1.82 15.61
N ARG A 344 28.42 2.73 14.82
CA ARG A 344 29.86 3.05 14.85
C ARG A 344 30.28 3.60 16.20
N SER A 345 29.48 4.48 16.80
CA SER A 345 29.73 4.99 18.16
C SER A 345 29.69 3.90 19.24
N GLN A 346 29.04 2.77 18.95
CA GLN A 346 28.95 1.60 19.83
C GLN A 346 30.03 0.55 19.54
N GLY A 347 30.98 0.82 18.64
CA GLY A 347 32.11 -0.06 18.34
C GLY A 347 31.88 -1.04 17.19
N TYR A 348 30.76 -0.97 16.47
CA TYR A 348 30.56 -1.77 15.27
C TYR A 348 31.24 -1.13 14.05
N GLU A 349 31.93 -1.94 13.27
CA GLU A 349 32.42 -1.54 11.96
C GLU A 349 31.31 -1.77 10.92
N VAL A 350 30.89 -0.68 10.29
CA VAL A 350 29.81 -0.69 9.29
C VAL A 350 30.31 -0.02 8.02
N GLU A 351 30.31 -0.76 6.92
CA GLU A 351 30.80 -0.31 5.62
C GLU A 351 29.70 -0.33 4.57
N HIS A 352 29.69 0.69 3.70
CA HIS A 352 28.87 0.65 2.49
C HIS A 352 29.30 -0.53 1.62
N THR A 353 28.34 -1.24 1.04
CA THR A 353 28.59 -2.39 0.17
C THR A 353 28.24 -2.02 -1.27
N PRO A 354 29.24 -1.62 -2.09
CA PRO A 354 29.05 -1.29 -3.49
C PRO A 354 28.31 -2.35 -4.29
N ALA A 355 27.60 -1.92 -5.33
CA ALA A 355 26.92 -2.84 -6.22
C ALA A 355 27.92 -3.73 -6.98
N GLY A 356 27.55 -4.98 -7.24
CA GLY A 356 28.40 -5.95 -7.94
C GLY A 356 29.58 -6.51 -7.15
N GLN A 357 29.88 -6.00 -5.94
CA GLN A 357 30.89 -6.58 -5.07
C GLN A 357 30.38 -7.89 -4.44
N PRO A 358 31.16 -8.99 -4.48
CA PRO A 358 30.77 -10.23 -3.81
C PRO A 358 30.70 -10.03 -2.30
N LEU A 359 29.72 -10.68 -1.66
CA LEU A 359 29.61 -10.72 -0.21
C LEU A 359 30.71 -11.64 0.33
N ASN A 360 31.74 -11.06 0.97
CA ASN A 360 32.81 -11.86 1.57
C ASN A 360 32.25 -12.66 2.74
N ARG A 361 32.27 -14.00 2.64
CA ARG A 361 32.12 -14.87 3.80
C ARG A 361 33.34 -14.66 4.70
N GLY A 362 33.12 -14.51 6.00
CA GLY A 362 34.19 -14.59 6.98
C GLY A 362 35.03 -15.84 6.71
N SER A 363 36.35 -15.69 6.68
CA SER A 363 37.31 -16.75 6.37
C SER A 363 37.08 -17.99 7.24
N LYS A 364 36.75 -19.13 6.60
CA LYS A 364 37.18 -20.49 6.97
C LYS A 364 36.76 -21.51 5.91
N SER A 365 37.67 -21.80 5.00
CA SER A 365 38.19 -23.13 4.62
C SER A 365 38.74 -23.07 3.20
N GLU A 366 40.06 -22.94 3.09
CA GLU A 366 40.77 -23.36 1.89
C GLU A 366 40.52 -24.86 1.66
N GLY A 367 40.27 -25.22 0.39
CA GLY A 367 40.37 -26.59 -0.09
C GLY A 367 39.05 -27.32 -0.27
N GLN A 368 38.36 -27.03 -1.37
CA GLN A 368 37.89 -28.04 -2.34
C GLN A 368 37.31 -27.34 -3.57
N ASP A 369 38.02 -27.47 -4.69
CA ASP A 369 37.43 -27.30 -6.02
C ASP A 369 36.23 -28.24 -6.12
N ALA A 370 35.05 -27.67 -6.31
CA ALA A 370 33.85 -28.39 -6.72
C ALA A 370 33.06 -27.48 -7.66
N ASP A 371 33.22 -27.80 -8.94
CA ASP A 371 32.37 -27.59 -10.10
C ASP A 371 31.31 -26.48 -10.06
N LEU A 372 31.49 -25.56 -11.01
CA LEU A 372 30.50 -24.63 -11.52
C LEU A 372 29.27 -25.39 -12.02
N GLU A 373 28.26 -25.55 -11.18
CA GLU A 373 26.89 -25.77 -11.66
C GLU A 373 26.25 -24.43 -12.01
N ASP A 374 25.92 -24.34 -13.29
CA ASP A 374 25.17 -23.31 -14.00
C ASP A 374 23.78 -23.14 -13.36
N PHE A 375 23.62 -22.16 -12.48
CA PHE A 375 22.31 -21.81 -11.92
C PHE A 375 21.57 -20.87 -12.88
N SER A 376 20.60 -21.46 -13.57
CA SER A 376 19.61 -20.79 -14.43
C SER A 376 19.10 -19.50 -13.78
N PRO A 377 19.07 -18.36 -14.51
CA PRO A 377 18.38 -17.17 -14.05
C PRO A 377 16.91 -17.50 -13.80
N LEU A 378 16.38 -17.09 -12.65
CA LEU A 378 14.94 -17.02 -12.44
C LEU A 378 14.34 -16.18 -13.57
N GLU A 379 13.48 -16.79 -14.39
CA GLU A 379 12.78 -16.05 -15.44
C GLU A 379 11.99 -14.88 -14.83
N PRO A 380 12.13 -13.66 -15.36
CA PRO A 380 11.16 -12.60 -15.14
C PRO A 380 9.82 -13.08 -15.68
N PHE A 381 8.75 -13.01 -14.90
CA PHE A 381 7.41 -13.25 -15.41
C PHE A 381 7.11 -12.25 -16.54
N LEU A 382 7.21 -12.73 -17.78
CA LEU A 382 6.71 -12.05 -18.97
C LEU A 382 5.20 -11.85 -18.81
N HIS A 383 4.77 -10.60 -18.93
CA HIS A 383 3.37 -10.28 -19.13
C HIS A 383 2.90 -10.98 -20.41
N GLU A 384 2.00 -11.96 -20.27
CA GLU A 384 1.31 -12.59 -21.38
C GLU A 384 0.37 -11.54 -22.00
N SER A 385 0.87 -10.80 -22.99
CA SER A 385 0.06 -10.05 -23.94
C SER A 385 -0.72 -11.07 -24.77
N LEU A 386 -2.00 -11.24 -24.46
CA LEU A 386 -2.90 -11.97 -25.36
C LEU A 386 -3.01 -11.17 -26.67
N ASP A 387 -2.39 -11.71 -27.71
CA ASP A 387 -2.56 -11.30 -29.10
C ASP A 387 -4.06 -11.27 -29.45
N VAL A 388 -4.57 -10.08 -29.74
CA VAL A 388 -5.89 -9.90 -30.34
C VAL A 388 -5.72 -10.05 -31.85
N LEU A 389 -6.15 -11.19 -32.38
CA LEU A 389 -6.42 -11.32 -33.82
C LEU A 389 -7.63 -10.44 -34.19
N PRO A 390 -7.64 -9.80 -35.39
CA PRO A 390 -8.66 -8.84 -35.76
C PRO A 390 -9.95 -9.55 -36.13
N LEU A 391 -11.07 -9.13 -35.53
CA LEU A 391 -12.40 -9.41 -36.07
C LEU A 391 -12.92 -8.15 -36.75
N GLU A 392 -13.28 -8.37 -38.01
CA GLU A 392 -13.76 -7.43 -39.00
C GLU A 392 -15.07 -6.76 -38.60
N ASP A 393 -15.28 -5.59 -39.20
CA ASP A 393 -16.45 -4.72 -39.16
C ASP A 393 -17.78 -5.46 -39.38
N GLU A 394 -18.84 -5.07 -38.66
CA GLU A 394 -20.22 -5.06 -39.17
C GLU A 394 -21.03 -4.00 -38.38
N ASP A 395 -21.28 -2.90 -39.10
CA ASP A 395 -22.40 -1.95 -39.11
C ASP A 395 -23.44 -1.85 -37.98
N GLY A 396 -23.76 -0.58 -37.66
CA GLY A 396 -25.15 -0.12 -37.68
C GLY A 396 -25.83 0.17 -36.35
N LEU A 397 -25.66 1.38 -35.82
CA LEU A 397 -26.67 2.01 -34.97
C LEU A 397 -27.95 2.26 -35.79
N PRO A 398 -29.14 2.15 -35.18
CA PRO A 398 -29.97 3.35 -35.17
C PRO A 398 -30.60 3.66 -33.80
N HIS A 399 -30.66 4.97 -33.58
CA HIS A 399 -31.34 5.66 -32.48
C HIS A 399 -32.84 5.33 -32.42
N MET A 400 -33.37 5.14 -31.21
CA MET A 400 -34.71 5.63 -30.90
C MET A 400 -34.88 5.83 -29.39
N LEU A 401 -35.32 7.04 -29.05
CA LEU A 401 -35.59 7.52 -27.69
C LEU A 401 -37.01 7.14 -27.25
N LEU A 402 -37.18 7.10 -25.91
CA LEU A 402 -38.40 7.32 -25.08
C LEU A 402 -39.08 6.12 -24.39
N PRO A 403 -39.75 6.37 -23.23
CA PRO A 403 -39.52 5.63 -21.98
C PRO A 403 -40.74 4.83 -21.52
N ASP A 404 -40.50 3.77 -20.73
CA ASP A 404 -41.33 3.31 -19.60
C ASP A 404 -40.99 1.84 -19.26
N SER A 405 -40.16 1.60 -18.23
CA SER A 405 -40.11 0.31 -17.50
C SER A 405 -39.20 0.31 -16.27
N LEU A 406 -39.19 1.40 -15.49
CA LEU A 406 -38.45 1.45 -14.22
C LEU A 406 -39.02 0.52 -13.13
N GLU A 407 -40.23 -0.02 -13.31
CA GLU A 407 -40.85 -0.94 -12.35
C GLU A 407 -40.55 -2.43 -12.62
N LEU A 408 -40.10 -2.78 -13.83
CA LEU A 408 -39.77 -4.15 -14.23
C LEU A 408 -38.33 -4.55 -13.86
N LEU A 409 -37.40 -3.58 -13.79
CA LEU A 409 -36.00 -3.82 -13.42
C LEU A 409 -35.82 -4.15 -11.92
N GLU A 410 -36.65 -3.58 -11.03
CA GLU A 410 -36.52 -3.80 -9.59
C GLU A 410 -36.94 -5.22 -9.16
N LYS A 411 -37.89 -5.84 -9.87
CA LYS A 411 -38.33 -7.22 -9.62
C LYS A 411 -37.36 -8.28 -10.13
N VAL A 412 -36.60 -7.98 -11.19
CA VAL A 412 -35.57 -8.89 -11.75
C VAL A 412 -34.31 -8.89 -10.87
N GLU A 413 -33.95 -7.73 -10.33
CA GLU A 413 -32.77 -7.56 -9.48
C GLU A 413 -32.88 -8.31 -8.14
N ARG A 414 -34.09 -8.32 -7.54
CA ARG A 414 -34.37 -9.07 -6.31
C ARG A 414 -34.31 -10.59 -6.49
N LYS A 415 -34.63 -11.12 -7.69
CA LYS A 415 -34.53 -12.55 -8.00
C LYS A 415 -33.09 -12.99 -8.31
N LEU A 416 -32.26 -12.12 -8.90
CA LEU A 416 -30.82 -12.39 -9.13
C LEU A 416 -30.00 -12.37 -7.83
N LYS A 417 -30.30 -11.45 -6.89
CA LYS A 417 -29.65 -11.39 -5.57
C LYS A 417 -29.82 -12.67 -4.74
N LYS A 418 -30.98 -13.33 -4.82
CA LYS A 418 -31.25 -14.56 -4.05
C LYS A 418 -30.54 -15.79 -4.62
N LYS A 419 -30.28 -15.83 -5.94
CA LYS A 419 -29.57 -16.93 -6.61
C LYS A 419 -28.04 -16.82 -6.47
N ARG A 420 -27.50 -15.60 -6.29
CA ARG A 420 -26.06 -15.36 -6.03
C ARG A 420 -25.60 -15.80 -4.64
N ARG A 421 -26.48 -15.70 -3.63
CA ARG A 421 -26.15 -16.03 -2.23
C ARG A 421 -25.87 -17.52 -1.96
N ASN A 422 -26.40 -18.44 -2.79
CA ASN A 422 -26.21 -19.88 -2.61
C ASN A 422 -25.02 -20.48 -3.38
N LYS A 423 -24.30 -19.71 -4.21
CA LYS A 423 -23.14 -20.22 -4.98
C LYS A 423 -21.78 -19.86 -4.36
N GLN A 424 -21.75 -19.09 -3.26
CA GLN A 424 -20.54 -18.67 -2.53
C GLN A 424 -20.16 -19.60 -1.34
N LYS A 425 -20.56 -20.87 -1.38
CA LYS A 425 -19.99 -21.92 -0.50
C LYS A 425 -19.24 -22.94 -1.36
N LYS A 426 -18.09 -22.53 -1.90
CA LYS A 426 -17.00 -23.44 -2.27
C LYS A 426 -15.69 -22.65 -2.30
N GLN A 427 -14.87 -22.96 -1.30
CA GLN A 427 -13.43 -22.73 -1.14
C GLN A 427 -12.74 -21.99 -2.31
N ARG A 428 -12.36 -20.73 -2.08
CA ARG A 428 -11.47 -19.98 -2.96
C ARG A 428 -10.30 -19.48 -2.10
N HIS A 429 -9.08 -19.83 -2.51
CA HIS A 429 -7.83 -19.43 -1.88
C HIS A 429 -7.80 -17.90 -1.64
N ARG A 430 -7.39 -17.50 -0.44
CA ARG A 430 -7.34 -16.12 0.04
C ARG A 430 -6.21 -15.37 -0.66
N GLN A 431 -6.51 -14.27 -1.35
CA GLN A 431 -5.53 -13.30 -1.86
C GLN A 431 -5.50 -12.06 -0.93
N PHE A 432 -4.30 -11.61 -0.58
CA PHE A 432 -3.98 -10.64 0.47
C PHE A 432 -4.33 -9.17 0.14
N ASN A 433 -4.68 -8.82 -1.11
CA ASN A 433 -5.13 -7.47 -1.50
C ASN A 433 -6.40 -6.99 -0.75
N ASP A 434 -7.05 -7.88 0.01
CA ASP A 434 -8.23 -7.61 0.82
C ASP A 434 -7.94 -7.01 2.21
N LEU A 435 -6.69 -7.04 2.70
CA LEU A 435 -6.38 -6.63 4.08
C LEU A 435 -6.45 -5.12 4.31
N TRP A 436 -6.07 -4.32 3.32
CA TRP A 436 -6.21 -2.86 3.38
C TRP A 436 -7.64 -2.37 3.16
N VAL A 437 -8.55 -3.23 2.69
CA VAL A 437 -9.86 -2.79 2.24
C VAL A 437 -11.05 -3.36 3.02
N ARG A 438 -10.82 -4.32 3.92
CA ARG A 438 -11.89 -4.87 4.77
C ARG A 438 -11.89 -4.38 6.23
N ILE A 439 -11.02 -3.46 6.60
CA ILE A 439 -10.84 -3.06 8.01
C ILE A 439 -12.05 -2.27 8.57
N GLU A 440 -12.98 -1.78 7.75
CA GLU A 440 -14.12 -1.01 8.26
C GLU A 440 -15.37 -1.80 8.67
N GLU A 441 -15.42 -3.14 8.56
CA GLU A 441 -16.66 -3.89 8.87
C GLU A 441 -16.69 -4.65 10.22
N SER A 442 -15.64 -4.55 11.06
CA SER A 442 -15.64 -5.17 12.39
C SER A 442 -15.72 -4.17 13.54
N SER A 443 -16.80 -3.38 13.56
CA SER A 443 -17.26 -2.65 14.74
C SER A 443 -18.63 -3.20 15.18
N THR A 444 -18.72 -4.51 15.39
CA THR A 444 -19.83 -5.09 16.15
C THR A 444 -19.29 -5.89 17.34
N ILE A 445 -19.85 -5.55 18.49
CA ILE A 445 -19.48 -5.91 19.85
C ILE A 445 -19.79 -7.40 20.08
N GLU A 446 -18.77 -8.22 20.34
CA GLU A 446 -18.73 -9.31 21.34
C GLU A 446 -17.38 -10.06 21.28
N PRO A 447 -16.78 -10.45 22.43
CA PRO A 447 -15.53 -11.20 22.45
C PRO A 447 -15.74 -12.64 21.93
N PRO A 448 -14.83 -13.19 21.10
CA PRO A 448 -14.95 -14.56 20.62
C PRO A 448 -14.71 -15.57 21.76
N PRO A 449 -15.41 -16.72 21.79
CA PRO A 449 -15.16 -17.77 22.78
C PRO A 449 -13.77 -18.40 22.60
N PRO A 450 -13.15 -18.93 23.67
CA PRO A 450 -11.82 -19.53 23.58
C PRO A 450 -11.81 -20.76 22.66
N PRO A 451 -10.71 -21.01 21.92
CA PRO A 451 -10.65 -22.11 20.97
C PRO A 451 -10.67 -23.48 21.68
N PRO A 452 -11.29 -24.52 21.08
CA PRO A 452 -11.29 -25.86 21.65
C PRO A 452 -9.88 -26.45 21.64
N VAL A 453 -9.50 -27.12 22.74
CA VAL A 453 -8.22 -27.83 22.86
C VAL A 453 -8.25 -29.05 21.93
N VAL A 454 -7.52 -28.98 20.83
CA VAL A 454 -7.31 -30.10 19.91
C VAL A 454 -6.08 -30.89 20.36
N ARG A 455 -6.26 -32.17 20.72
CA ARG A 455 -5.15 -33.14 20.87
C ARG A 455 -5.18 -34.10 19.70
N ILE A 456 -4.05 -34.25 19.01
CA ILE A 456 -3.86 -35.23 17.94
C ILE A 456 -3.20 -36.47 18.55
N ILE A 457 -3.88 -37.62 18.47
CA ILE A 457 -3.28 -38.93 18.73
C ILE A 457 -3.65 -39.83 17.54
N ASN A 458 -2.65 -40.40 16.86
CA ASN A 458 -2.79 -41.38 15.79
C ASN A 458 -3.82 -41.06 14.69
N GLY A 459 -3.73 -39.87 14.10
CA GLY A 459 -4.26 -39.62 12.75
C GLY A 459 -5.78 -39.54 12.58
N TYR A 460 -6.57 -39.51 13.66
CA TYR A 460 -8.01 -39.27 13.60
C TYR A 460 -8.43 -38.11 14.52
N ILE A 461 -9.19 -37.15 13.99
CA ILE A 461 -9.78 -36.03 14.75
C ILE A 461 -11.05 -36.54 15.42
N THR A 462 -11.02 -36.70 16.75
CA THR A 462 -12.24 -36.94 17.54
C THR A 462 -12.69 -35.63 18.17
N VAL A 463 -13.92 -35.22 17.88
CA VAL A 463 -14.58 -34.07 18.53
C VAL A 463 -15.47 -34.65 19.63
N GLN A 464 -15.13 -34.42 20.91
CA GLN A 464 -16.06 -34.75 21.99
C GLN A 464 -17.23 -33.74 21.99
N PRO A 465 -18.50 -34.19 21.99
CA PRO A 465 -19.63 -33.31 22.29
C PRO A 465 -19.59 -32.96 23.78
N TYR A 466 -19.80 -31.68 24.08
CA TYR A 466 -19.86 -31.18 25.46
C TYR A 466 -21.12 -31.72 26.16
N GLU A 467 -20.93 -32.57 27.17
CA GLU A 467 -21.97 -32.97 28.13
C GLU A 467 -22.29 -31.80 29.06
N SER A 468 -23.53 -31.31 29.01
CA SER A 468 -24.05 -30.32 29.95
C SER A 468 -24.44 -30.97 31.30
N ARG A 469 -23.48 -31.03 32.24
CA ARG A 469 -23.78 -30.99 33.69
C ARG A 469 -23.80 -29.50 34.09
N GLY A 470 -24.79 -28.90 34.73
CA GLY A 470 -25.86 -29.43 35.57
C GLY A 470 -25.78 -28.75 36.94
N HIS A 471 -26.43 -27.60 37.13
CA HIS A 471 -26.84 -26.93 38.38
C HIS A 471 -28.02 -26.02 37.98
N GLY A 472 -29.17 -25.93 38.64
CA GLY A 472 -29.64 -26.39 39.93
C GLY A 472 -31.18 -26.25 39.95
N ARG A 473 -31.82 -27.10 40.75
CA ARG A 473 -33.27 -27.15 40.99
C ARG A 473 -33.88 -25.79 41.34
N SER A 474 -35.01 -25.45 40.74
CA SER A 474 -36.15 -24.94 41.51
C SER A 474 -37.45 -25.52 40.94
N HIS A 475 -38.24 -26.06 41.86
CA HIS A 475 -39.55 -26.64 41.62
C HIS A 475 -40.58 -25.53 41.37
N HIS A 476 -41.35 -25.64 40.30
CA HIS A 476 -42.80 -25.42 40.40
C HIS A 476 -43.57 -26.31 39.43
N SER A 477 -44.46 -27.08 40.02
CA SER A 477 -45.43 -27.99 39.44
C SER A 477 -46.63 -27.26 38.81
N ARG A 478 -47.09 -27.71 37.64
CA ARG A 478 -48.50 -28.03 37.33
C ARG A 478 -48.66 -28.53 35.89
N THR A 479 -48.83 -29.85 35.72
CA THR A 479 -50.04 -30.56 35.22
C THR A 479 -50.39 -30.40 33.73
N PHE A 480 -50.00 -31.43 32.98
CA PHE A 480 -50.77 -32.26 32.03
C PHE A 480 -52.09 -31.71 31.46
N SER A 481 -52.18 -31.62 30.13
CA SER A 481 -53.32 -32.16 29.35
C SER A 481 -52.90 -32.36 27.89
N GLY A 482 -53.14 -33.56 27.37
CA GLY A 482 -52.81 -33.95 26.01
C GLY A 482 -53.87 -33.50 25.00
N SER A 483 -53.47 -33.41 23.74
CA SER A 483 -54.33 -33.69 22.59
C SER A 483 -53.47 -33.99 21.36
N ALA A 484 -53.94 -34.95 20.59
CA ALA A 484 -53.22 -35.63 19.53
C ALA A 484 -53.39 -34.95 18.17
N LEU A 485 -52.67 -35.49 17.17
CA LEU A 485 -53.06 -35.60 15.76
C LEU A 485 -52.87 -34.37 14.84
N LEU A 486 -51.84 -34.42 13.98
CA LEU A 486 -51.92 -34.60 12.50
C LEU A 486 -50.75 -33.95 11.76
N LEU A 487 -50.01 -34.78 10.99
CA LEU A 487 -49.04 -34.40 9.96
C LEU A 487 -49.77 -33.98 8.67
N PRO A 488 -49.27 -32.97 7.91
CA PRO A 488 -49.70 -32.76 6.53
C PRO A 488 -48.84 -33.56 5.52
N PRO A 489 -49.39 -33.90 4.33
CA PRO A 489 -48.84 -34.93 3.45
C PRO A 489 -47.85 -34.42 2.40
N SER A 490 -47.07 -35.36 1.87
CA SER A 490 -46.04 -35.21 0.83
C SER A 490 -46.58 -34.77 -0.56
N PRO A 491 -45.75 -34.10 -1.40
CA PRO A 491 -46.19 -33.28 -2.54
C PRO A 491 -46.50 -34.05 -3.85
N LEU A 492 -46.79 -35.34 -3.79
CA LEU A 492 -47.01 -36.17 -4.99
C LEU A 492 -48.46 -36.17 -5.52
N LEU A 493 -49.42 -35.65 -4.75
CA LEU A 493 -50.83 -35.57 -5.16
C LEU A 493 -51.22 -34.25 -5.87
N ALA A 494 -50.41 -33.19 -5.77
CA ALA A 494 -50.72 -31.91 -6.42
C ALA A 494 -50.35 -31.88 -7.91
N VAL A 495 -49.47 -32.79 -8.36
CA VAL A 495 -49.00 -32.84 -9.77
C VAL A 495 -50.00 -33.58 -10.67
N LEU A 496 -50.85 -34.46 -10.13
CA LEU A 496 -51.87 -35.19 -10.89
C LEU A 496 -53.16 -34.39 -11.13
N CYS A 497 -53.48 -33.38 -10.32
CA CYS A 497 -54.66 -32.52 -10.52
C CYS A 497 -54.44 -31.37 -11.53
N LEU A 498 -53.20 -31.00 -11.83
CA LEU A 498 -52.89 -29.94 -12.80
C LEU A 498 -52.86 -30.46 -14.25
N TRP A 499 -52.64 -31.75 -14.48
CA TRP A 499 -52.69 -32.36 -15.82
C TRP A 499 -54.12 -32.58 -16.34
N THR A 500 -55.10 -32.75 -15.44
CA THR A 500 -56.52 -32.90 -15.80
C THR A 500 -57.21 -31.57 -16.07
N LEU A 501 -56.69 -30.45 -15.57
CA LEU A 501 -57.27 -29.11 -15.82
C LEU A 501 -56.79 -28.49 -17.14
N VAL A 502 -55.58 -28.82 -17.59
CA VAL A 502 -54.99 -28.31 -18.85
C VAL A 502 -55.56 -29.04 -20.08
N THR A 503 -56.03 -30.27 -19.94
CA THR A 503 -56.66 -31.04 -21.02
C THR A 503 -58.13 -30.69 -21.24
N GLN A 504 -58.82 -30.14 -20.23
CA GLN A 504 -60.23 -29.72 -20.32
C GLN A 504 -60.42 -28.28 -20.82
N THR A 505 -59.39 -27.44 -20.72
CA THR A 505 -59.41 -26.04 -21.21
C THR A 505 -58.97 -25.89 -22.67
N LEU A 506 -58.20 -26.85 -23.20
CA LEU A 506 -57.82 -26.92 -24.62
C LEU A 506 -58.92 -27.48 -25.54
N LEU A 507 -60.00 -28.06 -25.00
CA LEU A 507 -61.14 -28.59 -25.78
C LEU A 507 -62.34 -27.62 -25.89
N LEU A 508 -62.29 -26.44 -25.27
CA LEU A 508 -63.39 -25.45 -25.22
C LEU A 508 -63.12 -24.15 -26.00
N LEU A 509 -62.04 -24.07 -26.77
CA LEU A 509 -61.68 -22.90 -27.61
C LEU A 509 -61.58 -23.22 -29.11
N HIS A 510 -62.11 -24.38 -29.54
CA HIS A 510 -62.21 -24.76 -30.96
C HIS A 510 -63.65 -25.01 -31.45
N PHE A 511 -64.63 -24.36 -30.81
CA PHE A 511 -65.99 -24.19 -31.34
C PHE A 511 -66.46 -22.76 -31.17
#